data_AF-A0A7C0YL65-F1
#
_entry.id   AF-A0A7C0YL65-F1
#
_cell.length_a   1.000
_cell.length_b   1.000
_cell.length_c   1.000
_cell.angle_alpha   90.00
_cell.angle_beta   90.00
_cell.angle_gamma   90.00
#
_symmetry.space_group_name_H-M   'P 1'
#
loop_
_entity.id
_entity.type
_entity.pdbx_description
1 polymer ?
#
loop_
_entity_poly.entity_id
_entity_poly.type
_entity_poly.pdbx_seq_one_letter_code
_entity_poly.pdbx_strand_id
1 'polypeptide(L)' 'MEEIIVLRSSQNEVLLQEIKDKLNVDVQKVHLSVRPTINIVASILTAAPKIKLITCPPSLFERTPR' A
#
# COMPACT_ATOMS: atom_id res chain seq x y z
N MET A 1 -13.54 -13.88 -3.23
CA MET A 1 -13.29 -12.72 -4.11
C MET A 1 -12.00 -12.09 -3.64
N GLU A 2 -11.02 -11.87 -4.51
CA GLU A 2 -9.79 -11.18 -4.11
C GLU A 2 -10.12 -9.69 -3.95
N GLU A 3 -10.12 -9.21 -2.71
CA GLU A 3 -10.37 -7.80 -2.42
C GLU A 3 -9.10 -7.00 -2.75
N ILE A 4 -9.19 -6.15 -3.79
CA ILE A 4 -8.13 -5.24 -4.20
C ILE A 4 -8.46 -3.86 -3.61
N ILE A 5 -7.63 -3.39 -2.69
CA ILE A 5 -7.80 -2.07 -2.09
C ILE A 5 -6.89 -1.07 -2.79
N VAL A 6 -7.48 0.02 -3.26
CA VAL A 6 -6.76 1.14 -3.90
C VAL A 6 -6.65 2.29 -2.91
N LEU A 7 -5.42 2.64 -2.53
CA LEU A 7 -5.10 3.78 -1.70
C LEU A 7 -4.53 4.90 -2.58
N ARG A 8 -5.19 6.06 -2.54
CA ARG A 8 -4.90 7.19 -3.45
C ARG A 8 -4.28 8.39 -2.76
N SER A 9 -4.16 8.36 -1.44
CA SER A 9 -3.68 9.51 -0.68
C SER A 9 -2.22 9.83 -0.99
N SER A 10 -1.96 11.12 -1.23
CA SER A 10 -0.61 11.65 -1.47
C SER A 10 0.14 12.05 -0.20
N GLN A 11 -0.60 12.26 0.89
CA GLN A 11 -0.05 12.59 2.20
C GLN A 11 0.14 11.33 3.03
N ASN A 12 1.33 11.17 3.61
CA ASN A 12 1.69 9.98 4.39
C ASN A 12 0.76 9.76 5.60
N GLU A 13 0.38 10.82 6.32
CA GLU A 13 -0.49 10.71 7.49
C GLU A 13 -1.90 10.22 7.13
N VAL A 14 -2.46 10.76 6.04
CA VAL A 14 -3.77 10.36 5.53
C VAL A 14 -3.73 8.92 5.02
N LEU A 15 -2.65 8.54 4.33
CA LEU A 15 -2.47 7.17 3.86
C LEU A 15 -2.42 6.16 5.03
N LEU A 16 -1.74 6.52 6.12
CA LEU A 16 -1.67 5.67 7.32
C LEU A 16 -3.04 5.49 7.99
N GLN A 17 -3.88 6.54 8.00
CA GLN A 17 -5.27 6.42 8.47
C GLN A 17 -6.10 5.54 7.53
N GLU A 18 -6.02 5.78 6.21
CA GLU A 18 -6.72 4.93 5.25
C GLU A 18 -6.30 3.47 5.34
N ILE A 19 -5.04 3.18 5.65
CA ILE A 19 -4.57 1.81 5.86
C ILE A 19 -5.28 1.17 7.04
N LYS A 20 -5.41 1.88 8.17
CA LYS A 20 -6.10 1.35 9.36
C LYS A 20 -7.59 1.16 9.13
N ASP A 21 -8.21 2.07 8.38
CA ASP A 21 -9.66 2.06 8.18
C ASP A 21 -10.09 1.07 7.09
N LYS A 22 -9.28 0.90 6.03
CA LYS A 22 -9.65 0.10 4.86
C LYS A 22 -9.03 -1.29 4.86
N LEU A 23 -7.82 -1.47 5.42
CA LEU A 23 -7.20 -2.80 5.40
C LEU A 23 -7.76 -3.67 6.51
N ASN A 24 -8.10 -4.89 6.14
CA ASN A 24 -8.50 -5.96 7.04
C ASN A 24 -7.59 -7.18 6.84
N VAL A 25 -7.77 -8.19 7.69
CA VAL A 25 -6.96 -9.42 7.68
C VAL A 25 -7.12 -10.30 6.43
N ASP A 26 -8.14 -10.06 5.62
CA ASP A 26 -8.47 -10.84 4.43
C ASP A 26 -8.05 -10.17 3.12
N VAL A 27 -7.57 -8.92 3.17
CA VAL A 27 -7.01 -8.20 2.02
C VAL A 27 -5.79 -8.95 1.49
N GLN A 28 -5.84 -9.32 0.21
CA GLN A 28 -4.73 -10.02 -0.46
C GLN A 28 -3.92 -9.12 -1.38
N LYS A 29 -4.47 -7.98 -1.82
CA LYS A 29 -3.85 -7.10 -2.81
C LYS A 29 -4.09 -5.63 -2.49
N VAL A 30 -3.03 -4.83 -2.53
CA VAL A 30 -3.09 -3.36 -2.37
C VAL A 30 -2.42 -2.66 -3.55
N HIS A 31 -3.05 -1.60 -4.03
CA HIS A 31 -2.49 -0.68 -5.01
C HIS A 31 -2.34 0.71 -4.39
N LEU A 32 -1.12 1.25 -4.42
CA LEU A 32 -0.78 2.56 -3.87
C LEU A 32 -0.57 3.55 -5.02
N SER A 33 -1.17 4.73 -4.96
CA SER A 33 -0.95 5.78 -5.96
C SER A 33 0.29 6.63 -5.69
N VAL A 34 1.02 6.33 -4.61
CA VAL A 34 2.28 6.97 -4.21
C VAL A 34 3.36 5.92 -3.96
N ARG A 35 4.62 6.35 -4.00
CA ARG A 35 5.75 5.50 -3.63
C ARG A 35 5.61 5.16 -2.13
N PRO A 36 5.47 3.89 -1.75
CA PRO A 36 5.46 3.54 -0.34
C PRO A 36 6.83 3.81 0.28
N THR A 37 6.82 4.38 1.48
CA THR A 37 7.98 4.35 2.37
C THR A 37 8.00 3.04 3.15
N ILE A 38 9.13 2.71 3.78
CA ILE A 38 9.27 1.52 4.64
C ILE A 38 8.17 1.48 5.71
N ASN A 39 7.85 2.63 6.32
CA ASN A 39 6.82 2.74 7.36
C ASN A 39 5.42 2.41 6.84
N ILE A 40 5.11 2.81 5.60
CA ILE A 40 3.83 2.48 4.95
C ILE A 40 3.74 0.97 4.70
N VAL A 41 4.81 0.35 4.18
CA VAL A 41 4.83 -1.10 3.93
C VAL A 41 4.66 -1.86 5.24
N ALA A 42 5.37 -1.47 6.31
CA ALA A 42 5.25 -2.08 7.62
C ALA A 42 3.82 -1.97 8.18
N SER A 43 3.19 -0.81 8.01
CA SER A 43 1.80 -0.59 8.45
C SER A 43 0.81 -1.46 7.68
N ILE A 44 0.99 -1.60 6.37
CA ILE A 44 0.17 -2.48 5.52
C ILE A 44 0.31 -3.94 5.94
N LEU A 45 1.53 -4.43 6.16
CA LEU A 45 1.79 -5.80 6.58
C LEU A 45 1.23 -6.09 7.99
N THR A 46 1.22 -5.08 8.86
CA THR A 46 0.65 -5.19 10.21
C THR A 46 -0.89 -5.27 10.15
N ALA A 47 -1.53 -4.45 9.31
CA ALA A 47 -2.98 -4.43 9.17
C ALA A 47 -3.54 -5.61 8.34
N ALA A 48 -2.81 -6.03 7.31
CA ALA A 48 -3.17 -7.12 6.40
C ALA A 48 -2.05 -8.16 6.31
N PRO A 49 -1.95 -9.09 7.28
CA PRO A 49 -0.88 -10.10 7.30
C PRO A 49 -0.98 -11.12 6.16
N LYS A 50 -2.15 -11.29 5.53
CA LYS A 50 -2.37 -12.21 4.40
C LYS A 50 -2.09 -11.58 3.04
N ILE A 51 -1.53 -10.37 3.00
CA ILE A 51 -1.28 -9.66 1.75
C ILE A 51 -0.25 -10.39 0.90
N LYS A 52 -0.54 -10.55 -0.39
CA LYS A 52 0.32 -11.24 -1.36
C LYS A 52 0.98 -10.28 -2.34
N LEU A 53 0.35 -9.13 -2.59
CA LEU A 53 0.81 -8.20 -3.60
C LEU A 53 0.59 -6.75 -3.17
N ILE A 54 1.67 -5.97 -3.19
CA ILE A 54 1.65 -4.52 -3.04
C ILE A 54 2.17 -3.94 -4.35
N THR A 55 1.36 -3.11 -5.01
CA THR A 55 1.70 -2.49 -6.30
C THR A 55 1.68 -0.98 -6.18
N CYS A 56 2.50 -0.31 -6.98
CA CYS A 56 2.44 1.14 -7.17
C CYS A 56 2.72 1.48 -8.65
N PRO A 57 2.35 2.69 -9.11
CA PRO A 57 2.62 3.15 -10.46
C PRO A 57 4.11 3.04 -10.83
N PRO A 58 4.45 2.58 -12.05
CA PRO A 58 5.83 2.48 -12.52
C PRO A 58 6.57 3.83 -12.51
N SER A 59 5.85 4.94 -12.65
CA SER A 59 6.39 6.31 -12.59
C SER A 59 6.98 6.69 -11.24
N LEU A 60 6.67 5.93 -10.18
CA LEU A 60 7.08 6.20 -8.81
C LEU A 60 8.20 5.27 -8.32
N PHE A 61 8.60 4.29 -9.14
CA PHE A 61 9.84 3.57 -8.92
C PHE A 61 11.00 4.47 -9.33
N GLU A 62 12.05 4.53 -8.51
CA GLU A 62 13.28 5.20 -8.93
C GLU A 62 13.75 4.59 -10.24
N ARG A 63 14.15 5.43 -11.21
CA ARG A 63 14.96 4.96 -12.32
C ARG A 63 16.18 4.33 -11.69
N THR A 64 16.36 3.02 -11.89
CA THR A 64 17.54 2.30 -11.44
C THR A 64 18.75 3.13 -11.90
N PRO A 65 19.56 3.68 -10.97
CA PRO A 65 20.74 4.41 -11.39
C PRO A 65 21.60 3.44 -12.21
N ARG A 66 21.94 3.86 -13.43
CA ARG A 66 22.80 3.09 -14.33
C ARG A 66 24.20 2.97 -13.77
#